data_AF-A0A965I0X7-F1
#
_entry.id   AF-A0A965I0X7-F1
#
_cell.length_a   1.000
_cell.length_b   1.000
_cell.length_c   1.000
_cell.angle_alpha   90.00
_cell.angle_beta   90.00
_cell.angle_gamma   90.00
#
_symmetry.space_group_name_H-M   'P 1'
#
loop_
_entity.id
_entity.type
_entity.pdbx_description
1 polymer ?
#
loop_
_entity_poly.entity_id
_entity_poly.type
_entity_poly.pdbx_seq_one_letter_code
_entity_poly.pdbx_strand_id
1 'polypeptide(L)'
;GLDYEAIQASERIVGMMGADPFVYALDQKADIIIAGRSSDCAIYAALPIMRGIDPAVAWHAAKILECGAAAAETRSSPDCLFAELEKTAFEVEPLSEEMICTPQSVAAHSLYENANPFELIEPDGVLNIAESQYQAVSSRRVRVTNSSFRPKTVKNAKLEGAVFLGYQSVIIGGIRDPMIIDQIDDWAGRLKKRLKSRVHDVYGKDSPAYHFNIAIYGKDAVMGDLEPIKKITSHEIGLVLEITSDTQEISNTIISLARHQALHLPIPEWSGLITGVACRHSPPFLERGKVYKFSGDSLMETANPLDFFPCRFLNIIDGTEIN
;
A
#
# COMPACT_ATOMS: atom_id res chain seq x y z
N GLY A 1 1.60 -16.17 5.43
CA GLY A 1 0.99 -15.65 6.65
C GLY A 1 2.06 -15.27 7.64
N LEU A 2 1.69 -14.68 8.78
CA LEU A 2 2.60 -14.35 9.88
C LEU A 2 3.12 -15.64 10.52
N ASP A 3 4.38 -15.96 10.27
CA ASP A 3 5.08 -17.06 10.95
C ASP A 3 5.70 -16.59 12.27
N TYR A 4 6.29 -17.54 13.01
CA TYR A 4 6.88 -17.24 14.32
C TYR A 4 7.98 -16.18 14.25
N GLU A 5 8.84 -16.24 13.23
CA GLU A 5 9.94 -15.27 13.06
C GLU A 5 9.40 -13.87 12.75
N ALA A 6 8.43 -13.77 11.85
CA ALA A 6 7.74 -12.53 11.52
C ALA A 6 7.06 -11.92 12.74
N ILE A 7 6.42 -12.73 13.60
CA ILE A 7 5.79 -12.26 14.84
C ILE A 7 6.84 -11.69 15.79
N GLN A 8 7.94 -12.41 16.03
CA GLN A 8 9.00 -11.96 16.94
C GLN A 8 9.71 -10.69 16.44
N ALA A 9 9.85 -10.55 15.12
CA ALA A 9 10.50 -9.39 14.51
C ALA A 9 9.57 -8.18 14.31
N SER A 10 8.24 -8.35 14.43
CA SER A 10 7.29 -7.27 14.21
C SER A 10 7.36 -6.26 15.36
N GLU A 11 7.65 -5.00 15.05
CA GLU A 11 7.59 -3.92 16.06
C GLU A 11 6.15 -3.70 16.51
N ARG A 12 5.19 -3.87 15.59
CA ARG A 12 3.76 -3.87 15.89
C ARG A 12 3.01 -4.89 15.05
N ILE A 13 1.99 -5.48 15.68
CA ILE A 13 0.96 -6.28 15.04
C ILE A 13 -0.37 -5.61 15.34
N VAL A 14 -1.17 -5.37 14.32
CA VAL A 14 -2.49 -4.73 14.45
C VAL A 14 -3.58 -5.67 13.95
N GLY A 15 -4.75 -5.61 14.59
CA GLY A 15 -5.96 -6.22 14.05
C GLY A 15 -6.61 -5.29 13.04
N MET A 16 -7.04 -5.83 11.91
CA MET A 16 -7.94 -5.20 10.96
C MET A 16 -9.36 -5.66 11.26
N MET A 17 -10.20 -4.72 11.69
CA MET A 17 -11.58 -5.02 12.06
C MET A 17 -12.49 -5.28 10.85
N GLY A 18 -13.48 -6.13 11.11
CA GLY A 18 -14.64 -6.35 10.25
C GLY A 18 -15.81 -5.42 10.59
N ALA A 19 -17.02 -5.79 10.17
CA ALA A 19 -18.22 -4.99 10.41
C ALA A 19 -18.71 -5.04 11.88
N ASP A 20 -18.45 -6.13 12.59
CA ASP A 20 -18.95 -6.36 13.96
C ASP A 20 -18.69 -5.20 14.95
N PRO A 21 -17.47 -4.62 15.08
CA PRO A 21 -17.24 -3.50 15.98
C PRO A 21 -18.02 -2.22 15.62
N PHE A 22 -18.27 -1.98 14.33
CA PHE A 22 -19.12 -0.87 13.90
C PHE A 22 -20.58 -1.12 14.24
N VAL A 23 -21.08 -2.34 14.00
CA VAL A 23 -22.44 -2.73 14.40
C VAL A 23 -22.64 -2.53 15.89
N TYR A 24 -21.68 -2.97 16.71
CA TYR A 24 -21.72 -2.77 18.15
C TYR A 24 -21.78 -1.28 18.53
N ALA A 25 -20.90 -0.45 17.97
CA ALA A 25 -20.89 0.99 18.27
C ALA A 25 -22.18 1.70 17.84
N LEU A 26 -22.75 1.34 16.68
CA LEU A 26 -24.03 1.87 16.20
C LEU A 26 -25.21 1.44 17.09
N ASP A 27 -25.21 0.19 17.58
CA ASP A 27 -26.24 -0.30 18.49
C ASP A 27 -26.20 0.48 19.82
N GLN A 28 -25.01 0.83 20.29
CA GLN A 28 -24.76 1.73 21.44
C GLN A 28 -25.05 3.21 21.14
N LYS A 29 -25.65 3.54 19.99
CA LYS A 29 -26.08 4.89 19.59
C LYS A 29 -24.93 5.88 19.38
N ALA A 30 -23.75 5.41 18.97
CA ALA A 30 -22.68 6.32 18.54
C ALA A 30 -23.09 7.11 17.29
N ASP A 31 -23.00 8.44 17.36
CA ASP A 31 -23.22 9.32 16.19
C ASP A 31 -22.00 9.36 15.26
N ILE A 32 -20.80 9.24 15.82
CA ILE A 32 -19.52 9.26 15.11
C ILE A 32 -18.67 8.10 15.61
N ILE A 33 -18.11 7.31 14.69
CA ILE A 33 -17.21 6.20 15.01
C ILE A 33 -15.83 6.53 14.45
N ILE A 34 -14.83 6.62 15.33
CA ILE A 34 -13.43 6.73 14.95
C ILE A 34 -12.79 5.36 15.13
N ALA A 35 -12.54 4.66 14.02
CA ALA A 35 -11.94 3.35 14.02
C ALA A 35 -10.41 3.41 13.84
N GLY A 36 -9.73 2.36 14.33
CA GLY A 36 -8.34 2.08 13.98
C GLY A 36 -8.23 1.41 12.60
N ARG A 37 -7.37 0.39 12.49
CA ARG A 37 -7.26 -0.39 11.25
C ARG A 37 -8.55 -1.18 11.00
N SER A 38 -9.17 -0.96 9.85
CA SER A 38 -10.42 -1.58 9.42
C SER A 38 -10.31 -2.04 7.97
N SER A 39 -11.14 -3.00 7.59
CA SER A 39 -11.55 -3.15 6.20
C SER A 39 -12.30 -1.89 5.76
N ASP A 40 -12.00 -1.40 4.56
CA ASP A 40 -12.65 -0.21 4.01
C ASP A 40 -14.13 -0.51 3.72
N CYS A 41 -14.44 -1.71 3.22
CA CYS A 41 -15.80 -2.21 3.05
C CYS A 41 -16.60 -2.28 4.36
N ALA A 42 -15.97 -2.64 5.49
CA ALA A 42 -16.68 -2.83 6.76
C ALA A 42 -17.42 -1.55 7.21
N ILE A 43 -16.85 -0.38 6.91
CA ILE A 43 -17.43 0.94 7.24
C ILE A 43 -18.82 1.09 6.60
N TYR A 44 -18.97 0.65 5.35
CA TYR A 44 -20.20 0.77 4.58
C TYR A 44 -21.15 -0.42 4.78
N ALA A 45 -20.62 -1.61 5.05
CA ALA A 45 -21.41 -2.83 5.21
C ALA A 45 -22.14 -2.90 6.57
N ALA A 46 -21.54 -2.33 7.63
CA ALA A 46 -22.03 -2.50 9.00
C ALA A 46 -23.47 -2.02 9.22
N LEU A 47 -23.80 -0.78 8.83
CA LEU A 47 -25.13 -0.22 9.05
C LEU A 47 -26.24 -0.96 8.27
N PRO A 48 -26.08 -1.27 6.96
CA PRO A 48 -27.04 -2.09 6.23
C PRO A 48 -27.26 -3.47 6.84
N ILE A 49 -26.19 -4.16 7.25
CA ILE A 49 -26.26 -5.48 7.90
C ILE A 49 -27.04 -5.37 9.22
N MET A 50 -26.74 -4.36 10.05
CA MET A 50 -27.46 -4.10 11.30
C MET A 50 -28.97 -3.88 11.06
N ARG A 51 -29.35 -3.29 9.91
CA ARG A 51 -30.75 -3.06 9.52
C ARG A 51 -31.40 -4.26 8.80
N GLY A 52 -30.72 -5.39 8.68
CA GLY A 52 -31.25 -6.63 8.11
C GLY A 52 -31.20 -6.72 6.59
N ILE A 53 -30.35 -5.94 5.92
CA ILE A 53 -30.00 -6.16 4.51
C ILE A 53 -29.15 -7.42 4.41
N ASP A 54 -29.33 -8.20 3.33
CA ASP A 54 -28.53 -9.40 3.08
C ASP A 54 -27.03 -9.03 3.04
N PRO A 55 -26.16 -9.74 3.79
CA PRO A 55 -24.72 -9.49 3.79
C PRO A 55 -24.11 -9.47 2.38
N ALA A 56 -24.59 -10.29 1.44
CA ALA A 56 -24.09 -10.28 0.07
C ALA A 56 -24.33 -8.96 -0.64
N VAL A 57 -25.49 -8.34 -0.41
CA VAL A 57 -25.82 -7.01 -0.94
C VAL A 57 -24.98 -5.95 -0.26
N ALA A 58 -24.93 -5.99 1.08
CA ALA A 58 -24.23 -4.97 1.88
C ALA A 58 -22.72 -4.94 1.58
N TRP A 59 -22.06 -6.10 1.56
CA TRP A 59 -20.62 -6.19 1.28
C TRP A 59 -20.29 -5.86 -0.17
N HIS A 60 -21.13 -6.24 -1.13
CA HIS A 60 -20.87 -5.88 -2.52
C HIS A 60 -21.08 -4.39 -2.76
N ALA A 61 -22.16 -3.79 -2.24
CA ALA A 61 -22.34 -2.35 -2.30
C ALA A 61 -21.16 -1.62 -1.62
N ALA A 62 -20.72 -2.09 -0.46
CA ALA A 62 -19.56 -1.55 0.25
C ALA A 62 -18.28 -1.58 -0.61
N LYS A 63 -18.00 -2.70 -1.29
CA LYS A 63 -16.85 -2.81 -2.19
C LYS A 63 -16.90 -1.82 -3.35
N ILE A 64 -18.09 -1.48 -3.83
CA ILE A 64 -18.24 -0.47 -4.87
C ILE A 64 -18.09 0.95 -4.31
N LEU A 65 -18.53 1.19 -3.07
CA LEU A 65 -18.53 2.52 -2.45
C LEU A 65 -17.17 2.95 -1.86
N GLU A 66 -16.33 2.02 -1.42
CA GLU A 66 -15.14 2.31 -0.59
C GLU A 66 -14.13 3.26 -1.24
N CYS A 67 -14.01 3.23 -2.58
CA CYS A 67 -13.09 4.07 -3.33
C CYS A 67 -13.76 5.33 -3.91
N GLY A 68 -14.94 5.71 -3.41
CA GLY A 68 -15.73 6.81 -3.94
C GLY A 68 -16.12 6.58 -5.40
N ALA A 69 -16.05 7.60 -6.24
CA ALA A 69 -16.43 7.56 -7.66
C ALA A 69 -15.49 6.74 -8.57
N ALA A 70 -14.61 5.90 -8.02
CA ALA A 70 -13.69 5.07 -8.81
C ALA A 70 -14.39 3.99 -9.64
N ALA A 71 -15.65 3.63 -9.33
CA ALA A 71 -16.46 2.72 -10.14
C ALA A 71 -17.16 3.41 -11.32
N ALA A 72 -17.04 4.74 -11.46
CA ALA A 72 -17.54 5.45 -12.64
C ALA A 72 -16.68 5.11 -13.88
N GLU A 73 -17.31 5.08 -15.05
CA GLU A 73 -16.64 4.79 -16.32
C GLU A 73 -15.55 5.82 -16.64
N THR A 74 -15.84 7.10 -16.39
CA THR A 74 -14.88 8.20 -16.49
C THR A 74 -14.94 9.01 -15.22
N ARG A 75 -13.84 8.99 -14.45
CA ARG A 75 -13.69 9.77 -13.22
C ARG A 75 -13.07 11.13 -13.55
N SER A 76 -13.89 12.16 -13.76
CA SER A 76 -13.44 13.53 -14.07
C SER A 76 -12.86 14.26 -12.87
N SER A 77 -13.24 13.87 -11.64
CA SER A 77 -12.75 14.44 -10.38
C SER A 77 -12.89 13.42 -9.23
N PRO A 78 -12.23 13.64 -8.08
CA PRO A 78 -12.57 12.92 -6.85
C PRO A 78 -14.00 13.27 -6.41
N ASP A 79 -14.84 12.25 -6.23
CA ASP A 79 -16.22 12.38 -5.77
C ASP A 79 -16.67 11.08 -5.08
N CYS A 80 -17.89 11.03 -4.56
CA CYS A 80 -18.51 9.86 -3.94
C CYS A 80 -19.54 9.18 -4.86
N LEU A 81 -19.87 7.94 -4.52
CA LEU A 81 -21.02 7.24 -5.06
C LEU A 81 -22.16 7.26 -4.04
N PHE A 82 -23.38 7.21 -4.54
CA PHE A 82 -24.58 6.96 -3.77
C PHE A 82 -25.09 5.55 -4.10
N ALA A 83 -25.48 4.79 -3.07
CA ALA A 83 -26.12 3.49 -3.26
C ALA A 83 -27.43 3.39 -2.48
N GLU A 84 -28.42 2.80 -3.15
CA GLU A 84 -29.70 2.43 -2.57
C GLU A 84 -29.75 0.91 -2.45
N LEU A 85 -29.95 0.41 -1.23
CA LEU A 85 -29.89 -1.02 -0.92
C LEU A 85 -31.30 -1.56 -0.67
N GLU A 86 -31.62 -2.65 -1.35
CA GLU A 86 -32.79 -3.49 -1.12
C GLU A 86 -32.37 -4.81 -0.45
N LYS A 87 -33.33 -5.69 -0.15
CA LYS A 87 -33.03 -6.97 0.50
C LYS A 87 -32.06 -7.84 -0.30
N THR A 88 -32.16 -7.87 -1.62
CA THR A 88 -31.40 -8.80 -2.50
C THR A 88 -30.72 -8.11 -3.67
N ALA A 89 -30.66 -6.78 -3.65
CA ALA A 89 -30.12 -5.96 -4.73
C ALA A 89 -29.63 -4.62 -4.20
N PHE A 90 -28.75 -3.96 -4.94
CA PHE A 90 -28.48 -2.54 -4.72
C PHE A 90 -28.39 -1.82 -6.06
N GLU A 91 -28.65 -0.52 -6.04
CA GLU A 91 -28.42 0.38 -7.15
C GLU A 91 -27.35 1.40 -6.76
N VAL A 92 -26.47 1.72 -7.70
CA VAL A 92 -25.36 2.66 -7.47
C VAL A 92 -25.25 3.66 -8.61
N GLU A 93 -24.96 4.91 -8.25
CA GLU A 93 -24.70 6.01 -9.19
C GLU A 93 -23.73 7.03 -8.57
N PRO A 94 -23.00 7.80 -9.40
CA PRO A 94 -22.19 8.90 -8.90
C PRO A 94 -23.06 10.09 -8.46
N LEU A 95 -22.55 10.87 -7.50
CA LEU A 95 -23.19 12.12 -7.10
C LEU A 95 -23.05 13.21 -8.17
N SER A 96 -21.89 13.33 -8.80
CA SER A 96 -21.69 14.23 -9.94
C SER A 96 -22.58 13.85 -11.13
N GLU A 97 -23.25 14.86 -11.68
CA GLU A 97 -24.08 14.69 -12.87
C GLU A 97 -23.25 14.44 -14.16
N GLU A 98 -21.96 14.74 -14.13
CA GLU A 98 -21.06 14.55 -15.28
C GLU A 98 -20.50 13.13 -15.35
N MET A 99 -20.65 12.35 -14.28
CA MET A 99 -20.13 10.98 -14.19
C MET A 99 -21.24 9.96 -14.42
N ILE A 100 -20.83 8.78 -14.88
CA ILE A 100 -21.72 7.67 -15.23
C ILE A 100 -21.15 6.39 -14.66
N CYS A 101 -21.99 5.59 -13.98
CA CYS A 101 -21.70 4.19 -13.75
C CYS A 101 -22.32 3.36 -14.88
N THR A 102 -21.52 2.50 -15.51
CA THR A 102 -22.00 1.51 -16.48
C THR A 102 -21.89 0.11 -15.87
N PRO A 103 -22.64 -0.89 -16.38
CA PRO A 103 -22.50 -2.27 -15.90
C PRO A 103 -21.05 -2.75 -15.94
N GLN A 104 -20.30 -2.38 -16.97
CA GLN A 104 -18.88 -2.72 -17.10
C GLN A 104 -18.01 -2.00 -16.07
N SER A 105 -18.21 -0.70 -15.83
CA SER A 105 -17.37 0.05 -14.89
C SER A 105 -17.55 -0.44 -13.45
N VAL A 106 -18.80 -0.73 -13.05
CA VAL A 106 -19.12 -1.27 -11.72
C VAL A 106 -18.56 -2.68 -11.55
N ALA A 107 -18.72 -3.56 -12.55
CA ALA A 107 -18.14 -4.90 -12.51
C ALA A 107 -16.61 -4.86 -12.46
N ALA A 108 -15.98 -4.00 -13.27
CA ALA A 108 -14.52 -3.85 -13.33
C ALA A 108 -13.94 -3.33 -12.00
N HIS A 109 -14.67 -2.48 -11.27
CA HIS A 109 -14.22 -2.00 -9.97
C HIS A 109 -14.07 -3.13 -8.94
N SER A 110 -14.83 -4.22 -9.08
CA SER A 110 -14.65 -5.39 -8.21
C SER A 110 -13.30 -6.09 -8.40
N LEU A 111 -12.60 -5.87 -9.52
CA LEU A 111 -11.25 -6.38 -9.75
C LEU A 111 -10.16 -5.53 -9.08
N TYR A 112 -10.50 -4.30 -8.73
CA TYR A 112 -9.54 -3.34 -8.19
C TYR A 112 -9.09 -3.75 -6.79
N GLU A 113 -7.77 -3.77 -6.58
CA GLU A 113 -7.10 -4.15 -5.32
C GLU A 113 -7.42 -5.57 -4.81
N ASN A 114 -7.92 -6.45 -5.69
CA ASN A 114 -8.26 -7.81 -5.36
C ASN A 114 -7.29 -8.83 -5.96
N ALA A 115 -6.91 -9.82 -5.16
CA ALA A 115 -6.09 -10.94 -5.61
C ALA A 115 -6.89 -11.94 -6.48
N ASN A 116 -8.21 -12.00 -6.30
CA ASN A 116 -9.12 -12.86 -7.06
C ASN A 116 -10.21 -12.00 -7.71
N PRO A 117 -10.47 -12.16 -9.03
CA PRO A 117 -11.49 -11.39 -9.72
C PRO A 117 -12.94 -11.63 -9.26
N PHE A 118 -13.21 -12.72 -8.53
CA PHE A 118 -14.57 -13.14 -8.16
C PHE A 118 -14.82 -13.20 -6.65
N GLU A 119 -13.78 -13.13 -5.83
CA GLU A 119 -13.89 -13.31 -4.40
C GLU A 119 -13.18 -12.17 -3.66
N LEU A 120 -13.91 -11.53 -2.75
CA LEU A 120 -13.37 -10.58 -1.78
C LEU A 120 -13.37 -11.23 -0.40
N ILE A 121 -12.19 -11.31 0.20
CA ILE A 121 -11.98 -11.94 1.50
C ILE A 121 -11.99 -10.87 2.59
N GLU A 122 -13.00 -10.94 3.45
CA GLU A 122 -13.20 -10.03 4.57
C GLU A 122 -12.99 -10.74 5.92
N PRO A 123 -12.80 -9.99 7.03
CA PRO A 123 -12.81 -10.56 8.37
C PRO A 123 -14.09 -11.36 8.66
N ASP A 124 -15.26 -10.85 8.23
CA ASP A 124 -16.58 -11.42 8.49
C ASP A 124 -16.94 -12.61 7.57
N GLY A 125 -16.31 -12.73 6.41
CA GLY A 125 -16.68 -13.75 5.42
C GLY A 125 -16.02 -13.57 4.06
N VAL A 126 -16.55 -14.28 3.08
CA VAL A 126 -16.11 -14.16 1.68
C VAL A 126 -17.30 -13.74 0.84
N LEU A 127 -17.21 -12.56 0.24
CA LEU A 127 -18.13 -12.13 -0.80
C LEU A 127 -17.72 -12.82 -2.11
N ASN A 128 -18.68 -13.47 -2.77
CA ASN A 128 -18.50 -14.05 -4.09
C ASN A 128 -19.44 -13.36 -5.08
N ILE A 129 -18.84 -12.84 -6.14
CA ILE A 129 -19.52 -12.05 -7.18
C ILE A 129 -19.52 -12.74 -8.55
N ALA A 130 -19.12 -14.01 -8.64
CA ALA A 130 -19.02 -14.73 -9.91
C ALA A 130 -20.35 -14.77 -10.67
N GLU A 131 -21.46 -14.90 -9.94
CA GLU A 131 -22.81 -14.96 -10.49
C GLU A 131 -23.54 -13.61 -10.45
N SER A 132 -22.85 -12.53 -10.05
CA SER A 132 -23.45 -11.20 -9.96
C SER A 132 -23.89 -10.69 -11.32
N GLN A 133 -25.07 -10.08 -11.38
CA GLN A 133 -25.61 -9.48 -12.59
C GLN A 133 -25.64 -7.96 -12.45
N TYR A 134 -25.19 -7.26 -13.50
CA TYR A 134 -25.09 -5.81 -13.56
C TYR A 134 -25.99 -5.30 -14.68
N GLN A 135 -26.99 -4.49 -14.35
CA GLN A 135 -27.98 -3.97 -15.29
C GLN A 135 -28.04 -2.45 -15.20
N ALA A 136 -27.93 -1.75 -16.33
CA ALA A 136 -28.21 -0.32 -16.36
C ALA A 136 -29.71 -0.09 -16.13
N VAL A 137 -30.04 0.73 -15.13
CA VAL A 137 -31.44 1.14 -14.84
C VAL A 137 -31.70 2.59 -15.23
N SER A 138 -30.64 3.36 -15.48
CA SER A 138 -30.69 4.67 -16.12
C SER A 138 -29.43 4.90 -16.96
N SER A 139 -29.25 6.10 -17.51
CA SER A 139 -28.02 6.48 -18.20
C SER A 139 -26.79 6.59 -17.28
N ARG A 140 -26.97 6.61 -15.95
CA ARG A 140 -25.86 6.75 -14.98
C ARG A 140 -25.89 5.79 -13.80
N ARG A 141 -26.95 4.99 -13.68
CA ARG A 141 -27.22 4.13 -12.52
C ARG A 141 -27.23 2.67 -12.92
N VAL A 142 -26.58 1.85 -12.10
CA VAL A 142 -26.47 0.40 -12.30
C VAL A 142 -27.10 -0.31 -11.12
N ARG A 143 -27.93 -1.30 -11.43
CA ARG A 143 -28.47 -2.26 -10.48
C ARG A 143 -27.61 -3.51 -10.47
N VAL A 144 -27.31 -4.01 -9.27
CA VAL A 144 -26.49 -5.19 -9.04
C VAL A 144 -27.28 -6.21 -8.22
N THR A 145 -27.25 -7.47 -8.67
CA THR A 145 -28.00 -8.58 -8.05
C THR A 145 -27.19 -9.87 -8.07
N ASN A 146 -27.70 -10.90 -7.37
CA ASN A 146 -27.20 -12.29 -7.43
C ASN A 146 -25.76 -12.50 -6.92
N SER A 147 -25.30 -11.61 -6.04
CA SER A 147 -24.08 -11.83 -5.26
C SER A 147 -24.36 -12.80 -4.12
N SER A 148 -23.34 -13.48 -3.62
CA SER A 148 -23.46 -14.37 -2.46
C SER A 148 -22.39 -14.06 -1.41
N PHE A 149 -22.73 -14.28 -0.15
CA PHE A 149 -21.79 -14.09 0.95
C PHE A 149 -21.72 -15.36 1.79
N ARG A 150 -20.51 -15.88 1.93
CA ARG A 150 -20.23 -17.01 2.81
C ARG A 150 -19.67 -16.46 4.12
N PRO A 151 -20.48 -16.39 5.20
CA PRO A 151 -19.96 -15.96 6.49
C PRO A 151 -18.90 -16.95 6.97
N LYS A 152 -17.88 -16.44 7.65
CA LYS A 152 -16.93 -17.32 8.35
C LYS A 152 -17.61 -17.93 9.57
N THR A 153 -17.50 -19.24 9.71
CA THR A 153 -18.08 -20.00 10.84
C THR A 153 -17.38 -19.70 12.17
N VAL A 154 -16.12 -19.26 12.11
CA VAL A 154 -15.34 -18.74 13.25
C VAL A 154 -15.10 -17.27 13.00
N LYS A 155 -15.45 -16.43 13.99
CA LYS A 155 -15.17 -15.00 13.89
C LYS A 155 -13.65 -14.80 13.99
N ASN A 156 -13.10 -13.96 13.13
CA ASN A 156 -11.65 -13.77 13.01
C ASN A 156 -11.30 -12.28 13.03
N ALA A 157 -10.17 -11.94 13.66
CA ALA A 157 -9.47 -10.70 13.36
C ALA A 157 -8.35 -11.00 12.36
N LYS A 158 -8.27 -10.24 11.27
CA LYS A 158 -7.09 -10.29 10.41
C LYS A 158 -5.96 -9.53 11.11
N LEU A 159 -4.85 -10.20 11.37
CA LEU A 159 -3.65 -9.59 11.94
C LEU A 159 -2.73 -9.15 10.81
N GLU A 160 -2.14 -7.98 10.95
CA GLU A 160 -1.18 -7.40 10.01
C GLU A 160 0.07 -6.97 10.79
N GLY A 161 1.24 -7.44 10.36
CA GLY A 161 2.50 -7.16 11.03
C GLY A 161 3.39 -6.17 10.27
N ALA A 162 4.14 -5.37 11.03
CA ALA A 162 5.16 -4.47 10.51
C ALA A 162 6.50 -4.74 11.19
N VAL A 163 7.50 -5.16 10.41
CA VAL A 163 8.87 -5.41 10.87
C VAL A 163 9.72 -4.18 10.63
N PHE A 164 10.38 -3.70 11.68
CA PHE A 164 11.35 -2.62 11.59
C PHE A 164 12.63 -3.11 10.91
N LEU A 165 13.06 -2.43 9.86
CA LEU A 165 14.25 -2.80 9.08
C LEU A 165 15.48 -1.94 9.38
N GLY A 166 15.32 -0.88 10.17
CA GLY A 166 16.38 0.10 10.44
C GLY A 166 16.03 1.50 9.94
N TYR A 167 17.06 2.31 9.78
CA TYR A 167 17.00 3.69 9.33
C TYR A 167 17.55 3.81 7.92
N GLN A 168 16.92 4.63 7.09
CA GLN A 168 17.30 4.78 5.69
C GLN A 168 17.69 6.20 5.31
N SER A 169 18.72 6.32 4.48
CA SER A 169 19.14 7.57 3.84
C SER A 169 19.18 7.38 2.32
N VAL A 170 18.75 8.40 1.59
CA VAL A 170 18.48 8.30 0.15
C VAL A 170 19.20 9.42 -0.61
N ILE A 171 19.84 9.09 -1.72
CA ILE A 171 20.32 10.07 -2.70
C ILE A 171 19.49 9.92 -3.97
N ILE A 172 19.05 11.05 -4.51
CA ILE A 172 18.45 11.15 -5.84
C ILE A 172 19.44 11.89 -6.73
N GLY A 173 19.78 11.30 -7.87
CA GLY A 173 20.65 11.90 -8.86
C GLY A 173 20.37 11.43 -10.28
N GLY A 174 21.18 11.91 -11.22
CA GLY A 174 21.08 11.53 -12.63
C GLY A 174 22.46 11.27 -13.26
N ILE A 175 22.47 10.47 -14.32
CA ILE A 175 23.61 10.26 -15.21
C ILE A 175 23.17 10.58 -16.62
N ARG A 176 23.95 11.41 -17.31
CA ARG A 176 23.79 11.76 -18.73
C ARG A 176 24.98 11.32 -19.59
N ASP A 177 26.06 10.84 -18.99
CA ASP A 177 27.22 10.39 -19.75
C ASP A 177 26.84 9.09 -20.51
N PRO A 178 26.82 9.11 -21.86
CA PRO A 178 26.45 7.93 -22.64
C PRO A 178 27.41 6.75 -22.40
N MET A 179 28.69 7.03 -22.12
CA MET A 179 29.67 5.98 -21.86
C MET A 179 29.40 5.27 -20.53
N ILE A 180 28.85 5.97 -19.52
CA ILE A 180 28.42 5.33 -18.27
C ILE A 180 27.10 4.58 -18.46
N ILE A 181 26.15 5.18 -19.19
CA ILE A 181 24.83 4.57 -19.46
C ILE A 181 24.99 3.24 -20.21
N ASP A 182 25.87 3.17 -21.21
CA ASP A 182 26.14 1.97 -22.01
C ASP A 182 26.67 0.78 -21.18
N GLN A 183 27.24 1.06 -20.00
CA GLN A 183 27.79 0.05 -19.08
C GLN A 183 27.18 0.14 -17.67
N ILE A 184 25.95 0.64 -17.55
CA ILE A 184 25.36 1.01 -16.26
C ILE A 184 25.27 -0.15 -15.25
N ASP A 185 25.01 -1.37 -15.73
CA ASP A 185 24.92 -2.55 -14.86
C ASP A 185 26.29 -2.92 -14.26
N ASP A 186 27.36 -2.86 -15.07
CA ASP A 186 28.72 -3.03 -14.58
C ASP A 186 29.13 -1.90 -13.64
N TRP A 187 28.81 -0.65 -13.98
CA TRP A 187 29.04 0.52 -13.14
C TRP A 187 28.37 0.36 -11.77
N ALA A 188 27.09 -0.05 -11.72
CA ALA A 188 26.35 -0.28 -10.49
C ALA A 188 26.93 -1.43 -9.66
N GLY A 189 27.34 -2.53 -10.33
CA GLY A 189 28.04 -3.65 -9.71
C GLY A 189 29.38 -3.25 -9.08
N ARG A 190 30.17 -2.45 -9.78
CA ARG A 190 31.44 -1.90 -9.29
C ARG A 190 31.24 -0.91 -8.16
N LEU A 191 30.19 -0.08 -8.21
CA LEU A 191 29.83 0.83 -7.12
C LEU A 191 29.54 0.07 -5.83
N LYS A 192 28.73 -1.00 -5.89
CA LYS A 192 28.46 -1.87 -4.73
C LYS A 192 29.76 -2.45 -4.13
N LYS A 193 30.67 -2.97 -4.98
CA LYS A 193 31.96 -3.51 -4.54
C LYS A 193 32.87 -2.45 -3.91
N ARG A 194 32.97 -1.27 -4.53
CA ARG A 194 33.77 -0.13 -4.02
C ARG A 194 33.24 0.39 -2.70
N LEU A 195 31.91 0.51 -2.57
CA LEU A 195 31.30 0.90 -1.31
C LEU A 195 31.65 -0.10 -0.20
N LYS A 196 31.52 -1.41 -0.45
CA LYS A 196 31.87 -2.44 0.52
C LYS A 196 33.33 -2.33 0.98
N SER A 197 34.27 -2.12 0.06
CA SER A 197 35.68 -1.88 0.39
C SER A 197 35.83 -0.61 1.24
N ARG A 198 35.17 0.47 0.85
CA ARG A 198 35.31 1.76 1.53
C ARG A 198 34.72 1.74 2.94
N VAL A 199 33.60 1.06 3.15
CA VAL A 199 33.02 0.84 4.48
C VAL A 199 34.01 0.05 5.34
N HIS A 200 34.61 -1.01 4.80
CA HIS A 200 35.63 -1.77 5.51
C HIS A 200 36.87 -0.93 5.85
N ASP A 201 37.33 -0.04 4.97
CA ASP A 201 38.47 0.84 5.27
C ASP A 201 38.18 1.83 6.42
N VAL A 202 36.93 2.26 6.56
CA VAL A 202 36.52 3.24 7.57
C VAL A 202 36.24 2.59 8.92
N TYR A 203 35.58 1.42 8.92
CA TYR A 203 35.12 0.76 10.15
C TYR A 203 35.96 -0.47 10.55
N GLY A 204 36.82 -0.96 9.66
CA GLY A 204 37.65 -2.15 9.90
C GLY A 204 36.81 -3.38 10.25
N LYS A 205 37.19 -4.06 11.35
CA LYS A 205 36.50 -5.25 11.83
C LYS A 205 35.10 -4.97 12.37
N ASP A 206 34.81 -3.72 12.75
CA ASP A 206 33.54 -3.29 13.32
C ASP A 206 32.61 -2.71 12.24
N SER A 207 32.69 -3.26 11.02
CA SER A 207 31.87 -2.82 9.90
C SER A 207 30.39 -3.05 10.20
N PRO A 208 29.54 -2.01 10.19
CA PRO A 208 28.12 -2.15 10.47
C PRO A 208 27.44 -2.97 9.37
N ALA A 209 26.37 -3.68 9.74
CA ALA A 209 25.47 -4.27 8.77
C ALA A 209 24.71 -3.15 8.04
N TYR A 210 24.58 -3.29 6.72
CA TYR A 210 23.78 -2.37 5.91
C TYR A 210 23.23 -3.06 4.67
N HIS A 211 22.10 -2.57 4.18
CA HIS A 211 21.57 -2.89 2.86
C HIS A 211 21.78 -1.71 1.92
N PHE A 212 22.31 -1.98 0.73
CA PHE A 212 22.51 -0.95 -0.30
C PHE A 212 21.71 -1.28 -1.56
N ASN A 213 20.71 -0.46 -1.82
CA ASN A 213 19.88 -0.53 -3.02
C ASN A 213 20.25 0.57 -4.02
N ILE A 214 20.16 0.22 -5.30
CA ILE A 214 20.36 1.13 -6.43
C ILE A 214 19.18 0.92 -7.38
N ALA A 215 18.28 1.89 -7.45
CA ALA A 215 17.20 1.90 -8.45
C ALA A 215 17.59 2.83 -9.61
N ILE A 216 17.38 2.35 -10.84
CA ILE A 216 17.79 3.03 -12.08
C ILE A 216 16.55 3.31 -12.96
N TYR A 217 16.01 4.51 -12.82
CA TYR A 217 14.90 4.99 -13.63
C TYR A 217 15.38 5.32 -15.05
N GLY A 218 14.59 4.95 -16.05
CA GLY A 218 14.99 4.96 -17.45
C GLY A 218 15.66 3.66 -17.93
N LYS A 219 15.83 2.68 -17.02
CA LYS A 219 16.20 1.29 -17.32
C LYS A 219 15.08 0.33 -16.91
N ASP A 220 14.95 0.04 -15.61
CA ASP A 220 14.08 -1.03 -15.09
C ASP A 220 13.67 -0.85 -13.62
N ALA A 221 13.80 0.35 -13.02
CA ALA A 221 13.50 0.57 -11.60
C ALA A 221 12.08 0.17 -11.12
N VAL A 222 11.09 0.12 -12.02
CA VAL A 222 9.69 -0.20 -11.68
C VAL A 222 9.40 -1.69 -11.82
N MET A 223 9.71 -2.26 -12.98
CA MET A 223 9.38 -3.65 -13.32
C MET A 223 10.51 -4.64 -12.99
N GLY A 224 11.72 -4.16 -12.74
CA GLY A 224 12.91 -4.99 -12.51
C GLY A 224 13.10 -6.01 -13.64
N ASP A 225 13.25 -7.27 -13.26
CA ASP A 225 13.44 -8.37 -14.21
C ASP A 225 12.28 -8.54 -15.20
N LEU A 226 11.07 -8.08 -14.84
CA LEU A 226 9.87 -8.15 -15.67
C LEU A 226 9.83 -7.06 -16.76
N GLU A 227 10.79 -6.13 -16.80
CA GLU A 227 10.85 -5.10 -17.84
C GLU A 227 11.00 -5.74 -19.24
N PRO A 228 10.02 -5.61 -20.16
CA PRO A 228 10.12 -6.21 -21.49
C PRO A 228 11.18 -5.53 -22.38
N ILE A 229 11.44 -4.24 -22.20
CA ILE A 229 12.39 -3.47 -23.01
C ILE A 229 13.79 -3.56 -22.40
N LYS A 230 14.58 -4.53 -22.86
CA LYS A 230 15.94 -4.76 -22.32
C LYS A 230 17.01 -3.79 -22.84
N LYS A 231 16.76 -3.09 -23.96
CA LYS A 231 17.71 -2.14 -24.54
C LYS A 231 17.44 -0.73 -24.03
N ILE A 232 18.40 -0.15 -23.32
CA ILE A 232 18.36 1.23 -22.86
C ILE A 232 18.58 2.15 -24.06
N THR A 233 17.64 3.08 -24.29
CA THR A 233 17.74 4.14 -25.32
C THR A 233 17.66 5.55 -24.73
N SER A 234 17.61 5.64 -23.40
CA SER A 234 17.54 6.90 -22.65
C SER A 234 18.85 7.67 -22.77
N HIS A 235 18.76 8.97 -23.05
CA HIS A 235 19.92 9.89 -23.06
C HIS A 235 20.29 10.40 -21.65
N GLU A 236 19.42 10.15 -20.66
CA GLU A 236 19.62 10.42 -19.24
C GLU A 236 18.90 9.33 -18.43
N ILE A 237 19.50 8.91 -17.32
CA ILE A 237 18.91 7.97 -16.35
C ILE A 237 18.86 8.57 -14.96
N GLY A 238 17.81 8.25 -14.21
CA GLY A 238 17.65 8.64 -12.80
C GLY A 238 18.20 7.56 -11.88
N LEU A 239 18.94 7.95 -10.86
CA LEU A 239 19.49 7.08 -9.83
C LEU A 239 18.89 7.40 -8.48
N VAL A 240 18.40 6.36 -7.81
CA VAL A 240 18.05 6.41 -6.38
C VAL A 240 18.95 5.43 -5.65
N LEU A 241 19.83 5.97 -4.81
CA LEU A 241 20.73 5.20 -3.95
C LEU A 241 20.14 5.19 -2.54
N GLU A 242 19.96 4.01 -1.95
CA GLU A 242 19.38 3.88 -0.62
C GLU A 242 20.29 3.03 0.25
N ILE A 243 20.66 3.55 1.42
CA ILE A 243 21.33 2.78 2.47
C ILE A 243 20.34 2.59 3.60
N THR A 244 20.20 1.35 4.08
CA THR A 244 19.46 1.03 5.31
C THR A 244 20.42 0.40 6.31
N SER A 245 20.43 0.87 7.56
CA SER A 245 21.28 0.35 8.64
C SER A 245 20.63 0.50 10.02
N ASP A 246 21.28 0.01 11.07
CA ASP A 246 20.74 -0.02 12.43
C ASP A 246 20.44 1.36 13.05
N THR A 247 21.21 2.39 12.67
CA THR A 247 20.96 3.79 13.10
C THR A 247 20.99 4.77 11.93
N GLN A 248 20.37 5.93 12.12
CA GLN A 248 20.32 7.00 11.11
C GLN A 248 21.71 7.56 10.83
N GLU A 249 22.55 7.68 11.86
CA GLU A 249 23.92 8.20 11.77
C GLU A 249 24.82 7.28 10.94
N ILE A 250 24.70 5.96 11.12
CA ILE A 250 25.42 4.97 10.31
C ILE A 250 24.94 5.06 8.85
N SER A 251 23.63 5.14 8.63
CA SER A 251 23.04 5.24 7.29
C SER A 251 23.54 6.49 6.56
N ASN A 252 23.55 7.64 7.25
CA ASN A 252 24.07 8.92 6.74
C ASN A 252 25.56 8.85 6.41
N THR A 253 26.35 8.17 7.25
CA THR A 253 27.78 8.02 7.02
C THR A 253 28.03 7.16 5.78
N ILE A 254 27.38 6.01 5.68
CA ILE A 254 27.58 5.08 4.55
C ILE A 254 27.04 5.67 3.24
N ILE A 255 25.88 6.34 3.24
CA ILE A 255 25.36 6.98 2.01
C ILE A 255 26.29 8.11 1.54
N SER A 256 26.97 8.80 2.45
CA SER A 256 27.98 9.80 2.11
C SER A 256 29.22 9.18 1.46
N LEU A 257 29.64 7.99 1.94
CA LEU A 257 30.68 7.20 1.28
C LEU A 257 30.23 6.73 -0.11
N ALA A 258 28.99 6.23 -0.22
CA ALA A 258 28.39 5.79 -1.48
C ALA A 258 28.35 6.92 -2.50
N ARG A 259 27.97 8.14 -2.08
CA ARG A 259 28.00 9.34 -2.91
C ARG A 259 29.39 9.58 -3.49
N HIS A 260 30.42 9.63 -2.64
CA HIS A 260 31.78 9.91 -3.09
C HIS A 260 32.25 8.85 -4.08
N GLN A 261 31.93 7.57 -3.83
CA GLN A 261 32.25 6.50 -4.78
C GLN A 261 31.48 6.66 -6.09
N ALA A 262 30.18 6.97 -6.05
CA ALA A 262 29.34 7.12 -7.23
C ALA A 262 29.78 8.31 -8.10
N LEU A 263 30.09 9.45 -7.50
CA LEU A 263 30.56 10.64 -8.23
C LEU A 263 31.83 10.36 -9.02
N HIS A 264 32.75 9.62 -8.43
CA HIS A 264 34.12 9.48 -8.93
C HIS A 264 34.46 8.05 -9.37
N LEU A 265 33.46 7.21 -9.63
CA LEU A 265 33.71 5.85 -10.08
C LEU A 265 34.30 5.88 -11.49
N PRO A 266 35.55 5.43 -11.69
CA PRO A 266 36.18 5.50 -13.01
C PRO A 266 35.49 4.51 -13.95
N ILE A 267 35.54 4.79 -15.26
CA ILE A 267 35.17 3.84 -16.31
C ILE A 267 36.34 3.70 -17.30
N PRO A 268 36.44 2.62 -18.08
CA PRO A 268 37.58 2.39 -18.98
C PRO A 268 37.91 3.55 -19.93
N GLU A 269 36.88 4.30 -20.33
CA GLU A 269 36.96 5.38 -21.31
C GLU A 269 37.59 6.67 -20.76
N TRP A 270 37.63 6.85 -19.44
CA TRP A 270 38.15 8.08 -18.81
C TRP A 270 39.22 7.78 -17.77
N SER A 271 40.22 8.67 -17.69
CA SER A 271 41.25 8.66 -16.65
C SER A 271 41.14 9.89 -15.76
N GLY A 272 41.53 9.77 -14.50
CA GLY A 272 41.47 10.86 -13.52
C GLY A 272 40.16 10.95 -12.74
N LEU A 273 39.95 12.07 -12.04
CA LEU A 273 38.80 12.32 -11.17
C LEU A 273 37.70 13.07 -11.95
N ILE A 274 36.69 12.36 -12.44
CA ILE A 274 35.50 12.93 -13.09
C ILE A 274 34.31 12.92 -12.13
N THR A 275 33.28 13.74 -12.42
CA THR A 275 32.00 13.71 -11.70
C THR A 275 30.92 13.13 -12.61
N GLY A 276 30.62 11.84 -12.45
CA GLY A 276 29.70 11.11 -13.33
C GLY A 276 28.23 11.21 -12.93
N VAL A 277 27.92 11.60 -11.69
CA VAL A 277 26.55 11.66 -11.14
C VAL A 277 26.20 13.09 -10.73
N ALA A 278 25.07 13.60 -11.21
CA ALA A 278 24.51 14.87 -10.75
C ALA A 278 23.55 14.62 -9.59
N CYS A 279 23.89 15.04 -8.36
CA CYS A 279 22.98 14.94 -7.21
C CYS A 279 21.90 16.03 -7.30
N ARG A 280 20.63 15.67 -7.07
CA ARG A 280 19.50 16.61 -7.21
C ARG A 280 19.38 17.62 -6.06
N HIS A 281 19.83 17.26 -4.87
CA HIS A 281 19.66 18.03 -3.64
C HIS A 281 20.99 18.48 -3.03
N SER A 282 20.91 19.47 -2.15
CA SER A 282 21.99 19.89 -1.23
C SER A 282 21.35 20.16 0.14
N PRO A 283 21.71 19.44 1.22
CA PRO A 283 22.66 18.33 1.26
C PRO A 283 22.29 17.20 0.29
N PRO A 284 23.28 16.40 -0.15
CA PRO A 284 23.11 15.51 -1.30
C PRO A 284 22.26 14.27 -1.01
N PHE A 285 22.02 13.95 0.26
CA PHE A 285 21.12 12.88 0.69
C PHE A 285 20.00 13.43 1.57
N LEU A 286 18.90 12.69 1.63
CA LEU A 286 17.75 12.91 2.49
C LEU A 286 17.68 11.79 3.53
N GLU A 287 17.30 12.13 4.75
CA GLU A 287 16.97 11.15 5.77
C GLU A 287 15.52 10.72 5.58
N ARG A 288 15.29 9.44 5.30
CA ARG A 288 13.94 8.87 5.28
C ARG A 288 13.48 8.49 6.68
N GLY A 289 14.41 8.25 7.61
CA GLY A 289 14.11 7.81 8.95
C GLY A 289 13.86 6.32 9.01
N LYS A 290 13.02 5.91 9.97
CA LYS A 290 12.67 4.51 10.19
C LYS A 290 11.94 3.92 8.96
N VAL A 291 12.38 2.74 8.53
CA VAL A 291 11.74 1.99 7.46
C VAL A 291 11.21 0.66 7.98
N TYR A 292 10.07 0.24 7.44
CA TYR A 292 9.37 -0.97 7.82
C TYR A 292 9.04 -1.79 6.59
N LYS A 293 8.90 -3.10 6.80
CA LYS A 293 8.36 -4.04 5.82
C LYS A 293 7.10 -4.68 6.38
N PHE A 294 6.09 -4.82 5.53
CA PHE A 294 4.93 -5.64 5.82
C PHE A 294 5.36 -7.11 5.98
N SER A 295 5.14 -7.69 7.15
CA SER A 295 5.60 -9.04 7.49
C SER A 295 4.57 -10.14 7.19
N GLY A 296 3.42 -9.74 6.64
CA GLY A 296 2.35 -10.63 6.25
C GLY A 296 1.09 -10.41 7.09
N ASP A 297 0.07 -11.18 6.75
CA ASP A 297 -1.19 -11.23 7.44
C ASP A 297 -1.58 -12.66 7.85
N SER A 298 -2.43 -12.78 8.87
CA SER A 298 -3.02 -14.05 9.29
C SER A 298 -4.38 -13.84 9.91
N LEU A 299 -5.22 -14.87 9.89
CA LEU A 299 -6.48 -14.84 10.60
C LEU A 299 -6.26 -15.38 12.01
N MET A 300 -6.66 -14.61 13.01
CA MET A 300 -6.71 -15.05 14.40
C MET A 300 -8.15 -15.33 14.78
N GLU A 301 -8.43 -16.60 15.09
CA GLU A 301 -9.72 -17.04 15.56
C GLU A 301 -10.05 -16.44 16.92
N THR A 302 -11.31 -16.03 17.10
CA THR A 302 -11.82 -15.54 18.38
C THR A 302 -13.28 -15.94 18.56
N ALA A 303 -13.68 -16.12 19.82
CA ALA A 303 -15.08 -16.26 20.19
C ALA A 303 -15.84 -14.94 20.03
N ASN A 304 -15.17 -13.80 20.20
CA ASN A 304 -15.75 -12.47 20.13
C ASN A 304 -14.79 -11.47 19.46
N PRO A 305 -15.12 -10.92 18.27
CA PRO A 305 -14.30 -9.90 17.61
C PRO A 305 -14.02 -8.66 18.44
N LEU A 306 -14.95 -8.28 19.31
CA LEU A 306 -14.80 -7.09 20.14
C LEU A 306 -13.61 -7.21 21.11
N ASP A 307 -13.14 -8.42 21.41
CA ASP A 307 -12.00 -8.64 22.30
C ASP A 307 -10.70 -8.03 21.74
N PHE A 308 -10.56 -7.95 20.41
CA PHE A 308 -9.43 -7.28 19.75
C PHE A 308 -9.64 -5.79 19.51
N PHE A 309 -10.88 -5.33 19.61
CA PHE A 309 -11.30 -3.99 19.23
C PHE A 309 -12.10 -3.33 20.37
N PRO A 310 -11.46 -3.02 21.51
CA PRO A 310 -12.14 -2.39 22.62
C PRO A 310 -12.68 -1.01 22.23
N CYS A 311 -13.96 -0.76 22.51
CA CYS A 311 -14.61 0.51 22.23
C CYS A 311 -14.61 1.41 23.48
N ARG A 312 -14.34 2.71 23.29
CA ARG A 312 -14.56 3.78 24.27
C ARG A 312 -15.62 4.73 23.75
N PHE A 313 -16.67 4.95 24.52
CA PHE A 313 -17.75 5.88 24.18
C PHE A 313 -17.59 7.18 24.93
N LEU A 314 -17.80 8.29 24.23
CA LEU A 314 -17.67 9.65 24.75
C LEU A 314 -18.85 10.49 24.30
N ASN A 315 -19.39 11.31 25.19
CA ASN A 315 -20.32 12.36 24.81
C ASN A 315 -19.53 13.65 24.60
N ILE A 316 -19.66 14.24 23.41
CA ILE A 316 -19.01 15.51 23.08
C ILE A 316 -20.08 16.54 22.80
N ILE A 317 -20.13 17.61 23.60
CA ILE A 317 -21.01 18.75 23.36
C ILE A 317 -20.13 19.99 23.27
N ASP A 318 -20.32 20.81 22.24
CA ASP A 318 -19.55 22.03 21.97
C ASP A 318 -18.02 21.81 21.99
N GLY A 319 -17.57 20.67 21.46
CA GLY A 319 -16.15 20.30 21.36
C GLY A 319 -15.50 19.86 22.68
N THR A 320 -16.29 19.67 23.75
CA THR A 320 -15.80 19.24 25.06
C THR A 320 -16.36 17.87 25.42
N GLU A 321 -15.52 16.98 25.95
CA GLU A 321 -15.93 15.69 26.51
C GLU A 321 -16.73 15.90 27.81
N ILE A 322 -17.91 15.32 27.88
CA ILE A 322 -18.81 15.37 29.03
C ILE A 322 -19.02 13.94 29.51
N ASN A 323 -18.76 13.71 30.80
CA ASN A 323 -18.92 12.41 31.45
C ASN A 323 -20.38 11.93 31.43
#